data_AF-A0A3C0ILC6-F1
#
_entry.id   AF-A0A3C0ILC6-F1
#
_cell.length_a   1.000
_cell.length_b   1.000
_cell.length_c   1.000
_cell.angle_alpha   90.00
_cell.angle_beta   90.00
_cell.angle_gamma   90.00
#
_symmetry.space_group_name_H-M   'P 1'
#
loop_
_entity.id
_entity.type
_entity.pdbx_description
1 polymer ?
#
loop_
_entity_poly.entity_id
_entity_poly.type
_entity_poly.pdbx_seq_one_letter_code
_entity_poly.pdbx_strand_id
1 'polypeptide(L)'
;MRFKQCLLTALAAVGVSMVQAQQHSLLQPIRNTVNKAAEHYPQLALQPDSVAQNGNLLQVYFNVRQSFTVRQLPDALVEELNEALAHMAYEAGADNIVLLAKDAATNTWKTLDYFTPVATKVRYQQQPNNDPFPDIKGAVNSNVAARLFPTPSQSAFTGGLLGKTVWLSPGHGWNVANSSASAFSTQRGTTNEVVEDFGTIETINYYLLNYLYNAGANVWSVRERDVNTNEIIVNNDAGAPQYTETGSWTDGGVPGYNGTYRVANSSATATATATFTPTITVSGYYWVSVQF
;
A
#
# COMPACT_ATOMS: atom_id res chain seq x y z
N MET A 1 5.63 -66.21 -11.20
CA MET A 1 4.64 -65.09 -11.17
C MET A 1 4.59 -64.27 -9.86
N ARG A 2 5.36 -64.55 -8.80
CA ARG A 2 5.24 -63.82 -7.50
C ARG A 2 6.28 -62.72 -7.20
N PHE A 3 7.30 -62.51 -8.04
CA PHE A 3 8.34 -61.50 -7.77
C PHE A 3 8.01 -60.08 -8.25
N LYS A 4 7.19 -59.92 -9.31
CA LYS A 4 6.80 -58.59 -9.82
C LYS A 4 5.79 -57.87 -8.93
N GLN A 5 5.02 -58.61 -8.12
CA GLN A 5 3.97 -58.03 -7.27
C GLN A 5 4.51 -57.46 -5.95
N CYS A 6 5.60 -58.00 -5.40
CA CYS A 6 6.26 -57.44 -4.20
C CYS A 6 7.07 -56.16 -4.48
N LEU A 7 7.67 -56.03 -5.67
CA LEU A 7 8.46 -54.84 -6.01
C LEU A 7 7.56 -53.61 -6.24
N LEU A 8 6.38 -53.81 -6.85
CA LEU A 8 5.41 -52.74 -7.09
C LEU A 8 4.77 -52.22 -5.79
N THR A 9 4.46 -53.10 -4.83
CA THR A 9 3.95 -52.68 -3.51
C THR A 9 5.02 -52.03 -2.65
N ALA A 10 6.29 -52.46 -2.74
CA ALA A 10 7.39 -51.83 -2.03
C ALA A 10 7.69 -50.41 -2.55
N LEU A 11 7.72 -50.19 -3.88
CA LEU A 11 7.88 -48.84 -4.44
C LEU A 11 6.69 -47.92 -4.13
N ALA A 12 5.46 -48.44 -4.15
CA ALA A 12 4.29 -47.65 -3.77
C ALA A 12 4.30 -47.27 -2.28
N ALA A 13 4.71 -48.18 -1.39
CA ALA A 13 4.81 -47.91 0.04
C ALA A 13 5.92 -46.90 0.38
N VAL A 14 7.06 -46.96 -0.32
CA VAL A 14 8.16 -45.99 -0.16
C VAL A 14 7.79 -44.62 -0.74
N GLY A 15 7.08 -44.58 -1.87
CA GLY A 15 6.56 -43.32 -2.42
C GLY A 15 5.54 -42.64 -1.51
N VAL A 16 4.63 -43.40 -0.90
CA VAL A 16 3.62 -42.88 0.04
C VAL A 16 4.26 -42.40 1.35
N SER A 17 5.28 -43.10 1.87
CA SER A 17 5.97 -42.69 3.11
C SER A 17 6.81 -41.42 2.92
N MET A 18 7.45 -41.22 1.76
CA MET A 18 8.17 -39.98 1.45
C MET A 18 7.22 -38.78 1.27
N VAL A 19 6.07 -38.96 0.60
CA VAL A 19 5.05 -37.90 0.44
C VAL A 19 4.46 -37.51 1.80
N GLN A 20 4.17 -38.48 2.68
CA GLN A 20 3.71 -38.18 4.04
C GLN A 20 4.78 -37.51 4.90
N ALA A 21 6.05 -37.89 4.76
CA ALA A 21 7.15 -37.25 5.48
C ALA A 21 7.34 -35.78 5.04
N GLN A 22 7.26 -35.50 3.74
CA GLN A 22 7.34 -34.14 3.19
C GLN A 22 6.11 -33.28 3.54
N GLN A 23 4.91 -33.89 3.54
CA GLN A 23 3.69 -33.24 4.00
C GLN A 23 3.80 -32.86 5.49
N HIS A 24 4.34 -33.75 6.33
CA HIS A 24 4.49 -33.48 7.76
C HIS A 24 5.63 -32.48 8.06
N SER A 25 6.70 -32.45 7.26
CA SER A 25 7.83 -31.53 7.47
C SER A 25 7.51 -30.08 7.11
N LEU A 26 6.65 -29.83 6.12
CA LEU A 26 6.32 -28.47 5.65
C LEU A 26 5.02 -27.91 6.24
N LEU A 27 4.04 -28.76 6.55
CA LEU A 27 2.74 -28.30 7.03
C LEU A 27 2.79 -27.63 8.41
N GLN A 28 3.63 -28.13 9.32
CA GLN A 28 3.70 -27.56 10.67
C GLN A 28 4.36 -26.17 10.69
N PRO A 29 5.50 -25.92 10.01
CA PRO A 29 6.01 -24.58 9.81
C PRO A 29 4.99 -23.63 9.18
N ILE A 30 4.31 -24.06 8.10
CA ILE A 30 3.25 -23.28 7.45
C ILE A 30 2.15 -22.89 8.44
N ARG A 31 1.65 -23.84 9.25
CA ARG A 31 0.63 -23.56 10.28
C ARG A 31 1.11 -22.55 11.32
N ASN A 32 2.36 -22.69 11.79
CA ASN A 32 2.92 -21.76 12.76
C ASN A 32 2.99 -20.34 12.18
N THR A 33 3.42 -20.19 10.93
CA THR A 33 3.45 -18.90 10.22
C THR A 33 2.06 -18.30 10.07
N VAL A 34 1.07 -19.10 9.67
CA VAL A 34 -0.31 -18.63 9.55
C VAL A 34 -0.91 -18.25 10.91
N ASN A 35 -0.63 -19.00 11.98
CA ASN A 35 -1.11 -18.66 13.32
C ASN A 35 -0.55 -17.31 13.80
N LYS A 36 0.71 -17.00 13.49
CA LYS A 36 1.30 -15.68 13.78
C LYS A 36 0.61 -14.58 12.97
N ALA A 37 0.35 -14.80 11.69
CA ALA A 37 -0.39 -13.83 10.87
C ALA A 37 -1.83 -13.61 11.41
N ALA A 38 -2.47 -14.67 11.90
CA ALA A 38 -3.80 -14.62 12.48
C ALA A 38 -3.89 -13.80 13.79
N GLU A 39 -2.77 -13.54 14.48
CA GLU A 39 -2.74 -12.61 15.62
C GLU A 39 -3.17 -11.19 15.24
N HIS A 40 -2.94 -10.79 13.98
CA HIS A 40 -3.30 -9.46 13.46
C HIS A 40 -4.70 -9.43 12.83
N TYR A 41 -5.21 -10.59 12.37
CA TYR A 41 -6.52 -10.71 11.73
C TYR A 41 -7.35 -11.89 12.31
N PRO A 42 -7.66 -11.89 13.62
CA PRO A 42 -8.25 -13.04 14.32
C PRO A 42 -9.64 -13.43 13.82
N GLN A 43 -10.40 -12.49 13.26
CA GLN A 43 -11.73 -12.71 12.69
C GLN A 43 -11.76 -13.69 11.51
N LEU A 44 -10.61 -14.00 10.91
CA LEU A 44 -10.50 -14.80 9.69
C LEU A 44 -9.28 -15.74 9.70
N ALA A 45 -9.00 -16.37 10.84
CA ALA A 45 -7.93 -17.35 10.98
C ALA A 45 -8.19 -18.59 10.10
N LEU A 46 -7.67 -18.58 8.87
CA LEU A 46 -7.67 -19.74 7.99
C LEU A 46 -6.60 -20.73 8.44
N GLN A 47 -6.92 -22.03 8.43
CA GLN A 47 -5.98 -23.06 8.85
C GLN A 47 -5.51 -23.88 7.64
N PRO A 48 -4.18 -23.96 7.40
CA PRO A 48 -3.61 -24.86 6.42
C PRO A 48 -3.88 -26.32 6.79
N ASP A 49 -4.56 -27.03 5.91
CA ASP A 49 -4.95 -28.42 6.09
C ASP A 49 -3.92 -29.40 5.51
N SER A 50 -3.41 -29.08 4.32
CA SER A 50 -2.46 -29.91 3.59
C SER A 50 -1.53 -29.07 2.72
N VAL A 51 -0.43 -29.70 2.31
CA VAL A 51 0.55 -29.13 1.40
C VAL A 51 0.91 -30.18 0.36
N ALA A 52 1.13 -29.76 -0.88
CA ALA A 52 1.68 -30.58 -1.94
C ALA A 52 2.76 -29.79 -2.67
N GLN A 53 3.74 -30.49 -3.23
CA GLN A 53 4.75 -29.87 -4.07
C GLN A 53 4.75 -30.57 -5.42
N ASN A 54 4.65 -29.78 -6.49
CA ASN A 54 4.71 -30.25 -7.85
C ASN A 54 5.85 -29.55 -8.58
N GLY A 55 7.02 -30.20 -8.59
CA GLY A 55 8.26 -29.58 -9.06
C GLY A 55 8.58 -28.31 -8.28
N ASN A 56 8.64 -27.18 -9.00
CA ASN A 56 9.00 -25.88 -8.44
C ASN A 56 7.80 -25.08 -7.92
N LEU A 57 6.63 -25.73 -7.74
CA LEU A 57 5.43 -25.09 -7.20
C LEU A 57 5.02 -25.76 -5.87
N LEU A 58 5.04 -24.97 -4.80
CA LEU A 58 4.47 -25.31 -3.50
C LEU A 58 2.97 -24.95 -3.49
N GLN A 59 2.13 -25.91 -3.15
CA GLN A 59 0.68 -25.74 -3.08
C GLN A 59 0.23 -25.88 -1.64
N VAL A 60 -0.36 -24.82 -1.07
CA VAL A 60 -0.88 -24.81 0.30
C VAL A 60 -2.40 -24.77 0.25
N TYR A 61 -3.05 -25.69 0.96
CA TYR A 61 -4.49 -25.86 0.92
C TYR A 61 -5.12 -25.46 2.25
N PHE A 62 -6.04 -24.52 2.23
CA PHE A 62 -6.74 -23.98 3.41
C PHE A 62 -8.13 -24.57 3.60
N ASN A 63 -8.39 -25.69 2.90
CA ASN A 63 -9.76 -26.11 2.68
C ASN A 63 -9.97 -27.58 2.30
N VAL A 64 -9.42 -28.48 3.10
CA VAL A 64 -9.87 -29.88 3.08
C VAL A 64 -11.24 -30.01 3.79
N ARG A 65 -11.61 -29.06 4.68
CA ARG A 65 -12.81 -29.17 5.54
C ARG A 65 -13.91 -28.08 5.40
N GLN A 66 -13.79 -27.05 4.56
CA GLN A 66 -14.72 -25.89 4.56
C GLN A 66 -15.44 -25.42 3.26
N SER A 67 -14.91 -25.29 2.05
CA SER A 67 -15.40 -24.47 0.92
C SER A 67 -15.68 -22.95 1.17
N PHE A 68 -15.40 -22.11 0.18
CA PHE A 68 -15.68 -20.67 0.19
C PHE A 68 -16.52 -20.24 -1.02
N THR A 69 -17.31 -19.19 -0.85
CA THR A 69 -18.05 -18.52 -1.93
C THR A 69 -17.25 -17.35 -2.48
N VAL A 70 -17.50 -16.99 -3.74
CA VAL A 70 -16.85 -15.85 -4.41
C VAL A 70 -17.06 -14.57 -3.60
N ARG A 71 -16.00 -13.78 -3.37
CA ARG A 71 -15.96 -12.54 -2.55
C ARG A 71 -16.15 -12.71 -1.04
N GLN A 72 -16.05 -13.94 -0.51
CA GLN A 72 -16.22 -14.20 0.92
C GLN A 72 -15.00 -13.76 1.77
N LEU A 73 -13.79 -13.81 1.23
CA LEU A 73 -12.57 -13.48 1.96
C LEU A 73 -12.19 -12.02 1.75
N PRO A 74 -11.80 -11.26 2.77
CA PRO A 74 -11.19 -9.94 2.57
C PRO A 74 -9.89 -10.04 1.78
N ASP A 75 -9.63 -9.00 1.00
CA ASP A 75 -8.39 -8.82 0.24
C ASP A 75 -7.15 -8.81 1.16
N ALA A 76 -7.19 -8.03 2.25
CA ALA A 76 -6.09 -7.91 3.19
C ALA A 76 -5.65 -9.26 3.76
N LEU A 77 -6.59 -10.14 4.12
CA LEU A 77 -6.25 -11.47 4.64
C LEU A 77 -5.44 -12.30 3.62
N VAL A 78 -5.87 -12.28 2.37
CA VAL A 78 -5.24 -13.09 1.31
C VAL A 78 -3.87 -12.53 0.95
N GLU A 79 -3.71 -11.22 0.97
CA GLU A 79 -2.42 -10.55 0.78
C GLU A 79 -1.44 -10.92 1.89
N GLU A 80 -1.84 -10.79 3.15
CA GLU A 80 -1.02 -11.11 4.33
C GLU A 80 -0.62 -12.59 4.36
N LEU A 81 -1.52 -13.50 3.99
CA LEU A 81 -1.18 -14.92 3.89
C LEU A 81 -0.16 -15.21 2.77
N ASN A 82 -0.27 -14.54 1.63
CA ASN A 82 0.71 -14.69 0.54
C ASN A 82 2.07 -14.16 0.97
N GLU A 83 2.12 -12.99 1.60
CA GLU A 83 3.36 -12.39 2.11
C GLU A 83 4.00 -13.26 3.20
N ALA A 84 3.22 -13.66 4.21
CA ALA A 84 3.69 -14.49 5.31
C ALA A 84 4.22 -15.83 4.82
N LEU A 85 3.61 -16.45 3.80
CA LEU A 85 4.01 -17.77 3.31
C LEU A 85 4.98 -17.74 2.12
N ALA A 86 5.32 -16.57 1.57
CA ALA A 86 6.21 -16.47 0.41
C ALA A 86 7.55 -17.18 0.65
N HIS A 87 8.14 -17.02 1.84
CA HIS A 87 9.40 -17.67 2.22
C HIS A 87 9.31 -19.21 2.28
N MET A 88 8.12 -19.77 2.48
CA MET A 88 7.92 -21.23 2.54
C MET A 88 8.21 -21.89 1.21
N ALA A 89 8.08 -21.17 0.08
CA ALA A 89 8.49 -21.68 -1.23
C ALA A 89 9.99 -22.02 -1.23
N TYR A 90 10.82 -21.08 -0.74
CA TYR A 90 12.26 -21.27 -0.64
C TYR A 90 12.63 -22.42 0.32
N GLU A 91 11.97 -22.51 1.48
CA GLU A 91 12.19 -23.61 2.42
C GLU A 91 11.81 -24.98 1.85
N ALA A 92 10.81 -25.03 0.98
CA ALA A 92 10.42 -26.24 0.25
C ALA A 92 11.29 -26.53 -0.99
N GLY A 93 12.26 -25.67 -1.32
CA GLY A 93 13.04 -25.78 -2.56
C GLY A 93 12.18 -25.58 -3.82
N ALA A 94 11.15 -24.74 -3.73
CA ALA A 94 10.24 -24.36 -4.81
C ALA A 94 10.48 -22.90 -5.21
N ASP A 95 10.22 -22.57 -6.49
CA ASP A 95 10.33 -21.19 -6.99
C ASP A 95 9.05 -20.39 -6.74
N ASN A 96 7.92 -21.09 -6.62
CA ASN A 96 6.60 -20.48 -6.53
C ASN A 96 5.77 -21.11 -5.43
N ILE A 97 4.85 -20.34 -4.87
CA ILE A 97 3.81 -20.80 -3.96
C ILE A 97 2.43 -20.42 -4.49
N VAL A 98 1.44 -21.29 -4.27
CA VAL A 98 0.03 -20.99 -4.52
C VAL A 98 -0.82 -21.41 -3.33
N LEU A 99 -1.69 -20.50 -2.89
CA LEU A 99 -2.66 -20.73 -1.82
C LEU A 99 -3.99 -21.13 -2.44
N LEU A 100 -4.56 -22.26 -2.03
CA LEU A 100 -5.71 -22.87 -2.67
C LEU A 100 -6.83 -23.16 -1.66
N ALA A 101 -8.07 -23.00 -2.13
CA ALA A 101 -9.26 -23.44 -1.42
C ALA A 101 -10.34 -23.93 -2.40
N LYS A 102 -11.34 -24.67 -1.89
CA LYS A 102 -12.43 -25.17 -2.72
C LYS A 102 -13.54 -24.13 -2.86
N ASP A 103 -14.02 -23.96 -4.07
CA ASP A 103 -15.22 -23.17 -4.34
C ASP A 103 -16.48 -23.94 -3.90
N ALA A 104 -17.35 -23.31 -3.12
CA ALA A 104 -18.56 -23.90 -2.57
C ALA A 104 -19.58 -24.28 -3.66
N ALA A 105 -19.60 -23.56 -4.78
CA ALA A 105 -20.52 -23.83 -5.88
C ALA A 105 -20.09 -25.02 -6.74
N THR A 106 -18.80 -25.10 -7.07
CA THR A 106 -18.27 -26.09 -8.03
C THR A 106 -17.48 -27.23 -7.40
N ASN A 107 -17.13 -27.13 -6.11
CA ASN A 107 -16.23 -28.05 -5.40
C ASN A 107 -14.85 -28.21 -6.07
N THR A 108 -14.45 -27.23 -6.89
CA THR A 108 -13.15 -27.20 -7.58
C THR A 108 -12.14 -26.36 -6.81
N TRP A 109 -10.85 -26.70 -6.92
CA TRP A 109 -9.78 -25.89 -6.34
C TRP A 109 -9.64 -24.57 -7.10
N LYS A 110 -9.62 -23.46 -6.36
CA LYS A 110 -9.36 -22.11 -6.83
C LYS A 110 -8.25 -21.50 -5.99
N THR A 111 -7.53 -20.55 -6.56
CA THR A 111 -6.58 -19.73 -5.83
C THR A 111 -7.31 -18.87 -4.80
N LEU A 112 -6.65 -18.56 -3.68
CA LEU A 112 -7.31 -17.90 -2.56
C LEU A 112 -7.83 -16.49 -2.93
N ASP A 113 -7.19 -15.80 -3.88
CA ASP A 113 -7.60 -14.51 -4.45
C ASP A 113 -8.91 -14.58 -5.25
N TYR A 114 -9.31 -15.76 -5.75
CA TYR A 114 -10.61 -15.94 -6.39
C TYR A 114 -11.78 -15.63 -5.44
N PHE A 115 -11.55 -15.78 -4.12
CA PHE A 115 -12.56 -15.54 -3.09
C PHE A 115 -12.53 -14.11 -2.56
N THR A 116 -11.69 -13.22 -3.08
CA THR A 116 -11.65 -11.81 -2.65
C THR A 116 -12.56 -10.93 -3.51
N PRO A 117 -13.02 -9.78 -2.97
CA PRO A 117 -13.64 -8.73 -3.77
C PRO A 117 -12.68 -8.24 -4.86
N VAL A 118 -12.90 -8.69 -6.10
CA VAL A 118 -12.15 -8.17 -7.25
C VAL A 118 -12.58 -6.73 -7.50
N ALA A 119 -11.68 -5.77 -7.23
CA ALA A 119 -11.86 -4.41 -7.71
C ALA A 119 -11.95 -4.44 -9.25
N THR A 120 -12.95 -3.78 -9.82
CA THR A 120 -13.06 -3.67 -11.28
C THR A 120 -11.86 -2.90 -11.80
N LYS A 121 -10.89 -3.61 -12.38
CA LYS A 121 -9.75 -2.99 -13.06
C LYS A 121 -10.28 -2.15 -14.21
N VAL A 122 -10.30 -0.83 -14.03
CA VAL A 122 -10.61 0.12 -15.10
C VAL A 122 -9.51 -0.05 -16.13
N ARG A 123 -9.82 -0.73 -17.24
CA ARG A 123 -8.91 -0.79 -18.38
C ARG A 123 -8.92 0.59 -19.00
N TYR A 124 -7.77 1.28 -18.98
CA TYR A 124 -7.60 2.51 -19.73
C TYR A 124 -8.00 2.24 -21.18
N GLN A 125 -9.04 2.94 -21.63
CA GLN A 125 -9.33 3.05 -23.05
C GLN A 125 -8.57 4.27 -23.55
N GLN A 126 -7.67 4.06 -24.50
CA GLN A 126 -6.98 5.17 -25.15
C GLN A 126 -8.02 6.14 -25.69
N GLN A 127 -8.07 7.33 -25.11
CA GLN A 127 -8.88 8.38 -25.70
C GLN A 127 -8.22 8.78 -27.01
N PRO A 128 -8.96 8.81 -28.13
CA PRO A 128 -8.44 9.37 -29.36
C PRO A 128 -8.09 10.84 -29.11
N ASN A 129 -6.90 11.26 -29.53
CA ASN A 129 -6.55 12.67 -29.51
C ASN A 129 -7.52 13.42 -30.43
N ASN A 130 -8.44 14.17 -29.83
CA ASN A 130 -9.40 15.04 -30.52
C ASN A 130 -8.99 16.51 -30.48
N ASP A 131 -7.75 16.79 -30.09
CA ASP A 131 -7.15 18.11 -30.15
C ASP A 131 -7.02 18.55 -31.63
N PRO A 132 -7.37 19.81 -31.98
CA PRO A 132 -7.10 20.37 -33.31
C PRO A 132 -5.61 20.39 -33.70
N PHE A 133 -4.69 20.15 -32.76
CA PHE A 133 -3.25 20.10 -33.02
C PHE A 133 -2.73 18.66 -33.21
N PRO A 134 -1.92 18.40 -34.26
CA PRO A 134 -1.32 17.09 -34.49
C PRO A 134 -0.33 16.73 -33.37
N ASP A 135 -0.18 15.43 -33.09
CA ASP A 135 0.81 14.91 -32.13
C ASP A 135 2.24 15.32 -32.54
N ILE A 136 2.84 16.22 -31.78
CA ILE A 136 4.25 16.58 -31.94
C ILE A 136 5.06 15.83 -30.89
N LYS A 137 5.88 14.86 -31.32
CA LYS A 137 6.85 14.20 -30.45
C LYS A 137 7.82 15.25 -29.90
N GLY A 138 7.81 15.45 -28.58
CA GLY A 138 8.72 16.40 -27.93
C GLY A 138 10.18 16.12 -28.30
N ALA A 139 10.96 17.18 -28.53
CA ALA A 139 12.38 17.06 -28.81
C ALA A 139 13.08 16.38 -27.62
N VAL A 140 13.87 15.34 -27.91
CA VAL A 140 14.71 14.69 -26.89
C VAL A 140 15.76 15.71 -26.47
N ASN A 141 15.66 16.22 -25.24
CA ASN A 141 16.63 17.16 -24.72
C ASN A 141 17.91 16.38 -24.39
N SER A 142 18.88 16.36 -25.30
CA SER A 142 20.16 15.65 -25.12
C SER A 142 21.08 16.28 -24.05
N ASN A 143 20.68 17.40 -23.46
CA ASN A 143 21.41 18.14 -22.43
C ASN A 143 20.83 17.97 -21.01
N VAL A 144 20.09 16.88 -20.73
CA VAL A 144 19.72 16.58 -19.34
C VAL A 144 20.98 16.17 -18.59
N ALA A 145 21.47 17.07 -17.74
CA ALA A 145 22.61 16.83 -16.87
C ALA A 145 22.44 15.47 -16.16
N ALA A 146 23.37 14.56 -16.45
CA ALA A 146 23.41 13.24 -15.87
C ALA A 146 23.59 13.36 -14.35
N ARG A 147 22.73 12.66 -13.59
CA ARG A 147 22.90 12.36 -12.16
C ARG A 147 22.89 13.58 -11.22
N LEU A 148 21.91 14.46 -11.34
CA LEU A 148 21.51 15.27 -10.19
C LEU A 148 20.63 14.40 -9.30
N PHE A 149 20.96 14.29 -8.01
CA PHE A 149 19.99 13.85 -7.03
C PHE A 149 18.74 14.73 -7.17
N PRO A 150 17.53 14.17 -7.09
CA PRO A 150 16.33 14.94 -7.33
C PRO A 150 16.19 15.99 -6.22
N THR A 151 16.63 17.21 -6.47
CA THR A 151 16.35 18.32 -5.57
C THR A 151 14.98 18.87 -5.90
N PRO A 152 14.23 19.40 -4.92
CA PRO A 152 13.04 20.19 -5.19
C PRO A 152 13.48 21.41 -6.03
N SER A 153 13.29 21.34 -7.35
CA SER A 153 13.56 22.47 -8.24
C SER A 153 12.48 23.53 -8.03
N GLN A 154 12.88 24.80 -7.94
CA GLN A 154 11.94 25.92 -7.97
C GLN A 154 11.19 25.92 -9.31
N SER A 155 9.88 25.68 -9.23
CA SER A 155 8.78 26.18 -10.06
C SER A 155 9.02 26.52 -11.55
N ALA A 156 9.85 25.77 -12.26
CA ALA A 156 9.88 25.78 -13.71
C ALA A 156 9.26 24.47 -14.21
N PHE A 157 7.93 24.47 -14.37
CA PHE A 157 7.17 23.37 -14.99
C PHE A 157 7.56 23.24 -16.46
N THR A 158 8.71 22.63 -16.75
CA THR A 158 9.16 22.33 -18.10
C THR A 158 9.53 20.86 -18.16
N GLY A 159 9.19 20.19 -19.26
CA GLY A 159 9.44 18.75 -19.42
C GLY A 159 8.27 17.99 -20.01
N GLY A 160 8.45 16.67 -20.18
CA GLY A 160 7.51 15.81 -20.88
C GLY A 160 6.16 15.60 -20.17
N LEU A 161 6.04 15.98 -18.91
CA LEU A 161 4.81 15.89 -18.12
C LEU A 161 4.16 17.26 -17.86
N LEU A 162 4.55 18.30 -18.60
CA LEU A 162 3.94 19.63 -18.47
C LEU A 162 2.41 19.57 -18.62
N GLY A 163 1.72 20.19 -17.67
CA GLY A 163 0.25 20.27 -17.62
C GLY A 163 -0.43 18.96 -17.24
N LYS A 164 0.34 17.93 -16.82
CA LYS A 164 -0.21 16.66 -16.32
C LYS A 164 -0.21 16.68 -14.80
N THR A 165 -1.24 16.06 -14.24
CA THR A 165 -1.38 15.86 -12.78
C THR A 165 -1.12 14.40 -12.44
N VAL A 166 -0.28 14.13 -11.44
CA VAL A 166 0.03 12.79 -10.95
C VAL A 166 -0.31 12.70 -9.48
N TRP A 167 -1.12 11.69 -9.13
CA TRP A 167 -1.45 11.36 -7.74
C TRP A 167 -0.62 10.16 -7.30
N LEU A 168 0.08 10.32 -6.18
CA LEU A 168 0.90 9.30 -5.56
C LEU A 168 0.20 8.79 -4.29
N SER A 169 0.06 7.47 -4.22
CA SER A 169 -0.38 6.76 -3.02
C SER A 169 0.70 5.77 -2.62
N PRO A 170 1.67 6.18 -1.77
CA PRO A 170 2.59 5.25 -1.15
C PRO A 170 1.86 4.08 -0.48
N GLY A 171 2.44 2.90 -0.39
CA GLY A 171 1.82 1.80 0.37
C GLY A 171 1.79 2.12 1.87
N HIS A 172 0.74 1.68 2.57
CA HIS A 172 0.71 1.63 4.03
C HIS A 172 0.96 2.93 4.80
N GLY A 173 1.60 2.88 5.97
CA GLY A 173 1.95 4.04 6.79
C GLY A 173 1.46 3.94 8.24
N TRP A 174 1.75 5.00 9.00
CA TRP A 174 1.21 5.17 10.34
C TRP A 174 -0.32 5.22 10.31
N ASN A 175 -0.97 4.40 11.12
CA ASN A 175 -2.40 4.34 11.24
C ASN A 175 -2.80 4.07 12.70
N VAL A 176 -4.00 4.49 13.07
CA VAL A 176 -4.59 4.26 14.41
C VAL A 176 -5.58 3.07 14.38
N ALA A 177 -5.90 2.55 13.19
CA ALA A 177 -6.90 1.51 13.02
C ALA A 177 -6.38 0.10 13.37
N ASN A 178 -5.08 -0.13 13.24
CA ASN A 178 -4.43 -1.42 13.51
C ASN A 178 -3.92 -1.55 14.95
N SER A 179 -4.28 -0.62 15.84
CA SER A 179 -3.88 -0.62 17.23
C SER A 179 -5.13 -0.64 18.12
N SER A 180 -5.24 -1.67 18.96
CA SER A 180 -6.21 -1.69 20.07
C SER A 180 -5.90 -0.64 21.15
N ALA A 181 -4.69 -0.10 21.14
CA ALA A 181 -4.32 1.12 21.85
C ALA A 181 -4.56 2.32 20.93
N SER A 182 -5.11 3.42 21.43
CA SER A 182 -5.30 4.68 20.67
C SER A 182 -3.97 5.36 20.30
N ALA A 183 -3.06 4.65 19.63
CA ALA A 183 -1.69 5.04 19.34
C ALA A 183 -1.37 4.72 17.88
N PHE A 184 -0.52 5.52 17.24
CA PHE A 184 -0.10 5.22 15.87
C PHE A 184 0.77 3.95 15.85
N SER A 185 0.46 3.03 14.94
CA SER A 185 1.29 1.88 14.58
C SER A 185 1.47 1.78 13.07
N THR A 186 2.50 1.07 12.62
CA THR A 186 2.64 0.68 11.21
C THR A 186 1.67 -0.45 10.89
N GLN A 187 1.26 -0.57 9.62
CA GLN A 187 0.42 -1.69 9.17
C GLN A 187 1.22 -2.98 9.06
N ARG A 188 2.51 -2.91 8.75
CA ARG A 188 3.41 -4.07 8.67
C ARG A 188 4.36 -4.11 9.85
N GLY A 189 4.73 -5.34 10.22
CA GLY A 189 5.79 -5.59 11.18
C GLY A 189 7.19 -5.39 10.59
N THR A 190 8.21 -5.52 11.43
CA THR A 190 9.60 -5.52 10.96
C THR A 190 9.95 -6.87 10.34
N THR A 191 10.30 -6.87 9.06
CA THR A 191 10.75 -8.03 8.29
C THR A 191 12.12 -7.73 7.70
N ASN A 192 13.13 -8.55 7.99
CA ASN A 192 14.52 -8.33 7.56
C ASN A 192 15.07 -6.95 7.95
N GLU A 193 14.75 -6.49 9.16
CA GLU A 193 15.13 -5.15 9.68
C GLU A 193 14.52 -3.97 8.91
N VAL A 194 13.54 -4.23 8.05
CA VAL A 194 12.80 -3.22 7.28
C VAL A 194 11.33 -3.23 7.67
N VAL A 195 10.70 -2.05 7.66
CA VAL A 195 9.24 -1.91 7.75
C VAL A 195 8.74 -1.36 6.42
N GLU A 196 7.88 -2.11 5.74
CA GLU A 196 7.39 -1.76 4.40
C GLU A 196 6.77 -0.35 4.36
N ASP A 197 5.99 -0.01 5.39
CA ASP A 197 5.36 1.30 5.58
C ASP A 197 6.32 2.48 5.40
N PHE A 198 7.59 2.30 5.77
CA PHE A 198 8.62 3.33 5.63
C PHE A 198 9.27 3.30 4.25
N GLY A 199 9.55 2.11 3.72
CA GLY A 199 10.23 1.96 2.43
C GLY A 199 9.45 2.57 1.26
N THR A 200 8.12 2.43 1.26
CA THR A 200 7.26 2.97 0.19
C THR A 200 7.24 4.50 0.19
N ILE A 201 7.00 5.12 1.35
CA ILE A 201 6.92 6.58 1.49
C ILE A 201 8.29 7.23 1.28
N GLU A 202 9.36 6.61 1.78
CA GLU A 202 10.72 7.09 1.62
C GLU A 202 11.14 7.09 0.14
N THR A 203 10.92 5.98 -0.56
CA THR A 203 11.25 5.85 -1.99
C THR A 203 10.47 6.87 -2.82
N ILE A 204 9.19 7.07 -2.51
CA ILE A 204 8.34 8.01 -3.24
C ILE A 204 8.75 9.45 -2.98
N ASN A 205 8.90 9.85 -1.72
CA ASN A 205 9.20 11.23 -1.35
C ASN A 205 10.59 11.68 -1.81
N TYR A 206 11.61 10.84 -1.65
CA TYR A 206 12.97 11.22 -2.04
C TYR A 206 13.23 11.13 -3.53
N TYR A 207 12.61 10.18 -4.24
CA TYR A 207 12.94 9.93 -5.64
C TYR A 207 11.80 10.23 -6.60
N LEU A 208 10.73 9.43 -6.57
CA LEU A 208 9.69 9.47 -7.60
C LEU A 208 9.03 10.85 -7.69
N LEU A 209 8.69 11.43 -6.55
CA LEU A 209 8.04 12.73 -6.46
C LEU A 209 8.88 13.83 -7.11
N ASN A 210 10.17 13.88 -6.79
CA ASN A 210 11.09 14.86 -7.34
C ASN A 210 11.36 14.63 -8.84
N TYR A 211 11.42 13.37 -9.29
CA TYR A 211 11.52 13.06 -10.73
C TYR A 211 10.31 13.57 -11.52
N LEU A 212 9.10 13.39 -10.97
CA LEU A 212 7.87 13.85 -11.60
C LEU A 212 7.79 15.39 -11.63
N TYR A 213 8.20 16.08 -10.55
CA TYR A 213 8.32 17.53 -10.55
C TYR A 213 9.33 18.02 -11.58
N ASN A 214 10.51 17.41 -11.64
CA ASN A 214 11.55 17.77 -12.61
C ASN A 214 11.17 17.45 -14.06
N ALA A 215 10.19 16.56 -14.26
CA ALA A 215 9.58 16.31 -15.57
C ALA A 215 8.44 17.28 -15.92
N GLY A 216 8.09 18.22 -15.02
CA GLY A 216 7.08 19.25 -15.23
C GLY A 216 5.68 18.88 -14.75
N ALA A 217 5.50 17.77 -14.04
CA ALA A 217 4.17 17.35 -13.55
C ALA A 217 3.71 18.17 -12.34
N ASN A 218 2.39 18.31 -12.20
CA ASN A 218 1.74 18.69 -10.94
C ASN A 218 1.53 17.44 -10.08
N VAL A 219 2.34 17.27 -9.02
CA VAL A 219 2.35 16.05 -8.22
C VAL A 219 1.66 16.25 -6.88
N TRP A 220 0.76 15.34 -6.54
CA TRP A 220 0.03 15.29 -5.26
C TRP A 220 0.29 13.95 -4.59
N SER A 221 0.54 13.97 -3.28
CA SER A 221 0.67 12.76 -2.46
C SER A 221 -0.48 12.72 -1.46
N VAL A 222 -1.03 11.53 -1.22
CA VAL A 222 -2.06 11.32 -0.17
C VAL A 222 -1.45 11.18 1.22
N ARG A 223 -0.12 11.29 1.35
CA ARG A 223 0.63 11.18 2.60
C ARG A 223 1.63 12.30 2.78
N GLU A 224 1.98 12.54 4.05
CA GLU A 224 2.95 13.55 4.46
C GLU A 224 4.29 13.40 3.73
N ARG A 225 4.84 14.53 3.33
CA ARG A 225 6.09 14.66 2.57
C ARG A 225 7.20 15.29 3.38
N ASP A 226 6.83 16.01 4.44
CA ASP A 226 7.76 16.66 5.31
C ASP A 226 8.47 15.64 6.21
N VAL A 227 9.78 15.76 6.24
CA VAL A 227 10.66 15.04 7.18
C VAL A 227 11.25 16.01 8.21
N ASN A 228 10.87 17.29 8.14
CA ASN A 228 11.25 18.30 9.10
C ASN A 228 10.54 18.05 10.43
N THR A 229 11.31 17.87 11.49
CA THR A 229 10.79 17.63 12.84
C THR A 229 10.36 18.92 13.55
N ASN A 230 10.54 20.09 12.93
CA ASN A 230 10.13 21.37 13.48
C ASN A 230 8.69 21.68 13.03
N GLU A 231 7.71 21.36 13.86
CA GLU A 231 6.31 21.71 13.61
C GLU A 231 6.00 23.15 14.04
N ILE A 232 5.25 23.87 13.20
CA ILE A 232 4.80 25.24 13.50
C ILE A 232 3.29 25.30 13.26
N ILE A 233 2.54 25.44 14.35
CA ILE A 233 1.08 25.58 14.30
C ILE A 233 0.73 27.05 14.54
N VAL A 234 -0.02 27.64 13.60
CA VAL A 234 -0.58 28.98 13.74
C VAL A 234 -2.10 28.85 13.88
N ASN A 235 -2.61 29.17 15.07
CA ASN A 235 -4.03 29.11 15.38
C ASN A 235 -4.69 30.49 15.19
N ASN A 236 -5.96 30.52 14.76
CA ASN A 236 -6.73 31.76 14.68
C ASN A 236 -6.86 32.48 16.03
N ASP A 237 -6.91 31.74 17.13
CA ASP A 237 -7.02 32.30 18.49
C ASP A 237 -5.72 32.96 18.97
N ALA A 238 -4.60 32.83 18.23
CA ALA A 238 -3.34 33.49 18.57
C ALA A 238 -3.40 35.02 18.43
N GLY A 239 -4.33 35.53 17.61
CA GLY A 239 -4.46 36.96 17.33
C GLY A 239 -3.21 37.59 16.70
N ALA A 240 -3.20 38.91 16.62
CA ALA A 240 -2.11 39.62 15.97
C ALA A 240 -0.79 39.52 16.77
N PRO A 241 0.38 39.34 16.11
CA PRO A 241 0.57 39.36 14.66
C PRO A 241 0.44 37.99 13.95
N GLN A 242 0.34 36.89 14.70
CA GLN A 242 0.32 35.54 14.12
C GLN A 242 -0.95 35.24 13.31
N TYR A 243 -2.07 35.83 13.69
CA TYR A 243 -3.34 35.74 12.98
C TYR A 243 -3.99 37.10 12.85
N THR A 244 -4.38 37.47 11.64
CA THR A 244 -5.14 38.71 11.38
C THR A 244 -6.22 38.47 10.34
N GLU A 245 -7.31 39.20 10.48
CA GLU A 245 -8.47 39.12 9.60
C GLU A 245 -8.77 40.48 8.95
N THR A 246 -9.28 40.44 7.73
CA THR A 246 -10.00 41.56 7.11
C THR A 246 -11.38 41.09 6.64
N GLY A 247 -12.33 42.02 6.54
CA GLY A 247 -13.72 41.70 6.21
C GLY A 247 -14.52 41.23 7.42
N SER A 248 -15.58 40.46 7.18
CA SER A 248 -16.47 39.96 8.23
C SER A 248 -16.25 38.47 8.46
N TRP A 249 -15.82 38.14 9.68
CA TRP A 249 -15.62 36.78 10.17
C TRP A 249 -16.39 36.58 11.47
N THR A 250 -16.87 35.36 11.69
CA THR A 250 -17.52 34.95 12.94
C THR A 250 -16.94 33.62 13.41
N ASP A 251 -17.13 33.31 14.68
CA ASP A 251 -16.79 31.97 15.19
C ASP A 251 -17.72 30.92 14.57
N GLY A 252 -17.15 29.76 14.29
CA GLY A 252 -17.88 28.58 13.91
C GLY A 252 -18.71 27.99 15.06
N GLY A 253 -19.68 27.14 14.72
CA GLY A 253 -20.65 26.60 15.69
C GLY A 253 -20.17 25.39 16.50
N VAL A 254 -18.96 24.89 16.25
CA VAL A 254 -18.38 23.71 16.93
C VAL A 254 -16.94 24.00 17.37
N PRO A 255 -16.33 23.19 18.26
CA PRO A 255 -14.92 23.36 18.62
C PRO A 255 -14.00 23.22 17.40
N GLY A 256 -13.02 24.13 17.29
CA GLY A 256 -11.90 24.06 16.35
C GLY A 256 -10.69 23.34 16.97
N TYR A 257 -9.53 23.46 16.32
CA TYR A 257 -8.29 22.89 16.85
C TYR A 257 -7.88 23.62 18.13
N ASN A 258 -8.01 22.94 19.27
CA ASN A 258 -7.66 23.47 20.60
C ASN A 258 -8.30 24.86 20.90
N GLY A 259 -9.50 25.13 20.39
CA GLY A 259 -10.09 26.46 20.47
C GLY A 259 -11.27 26.66 19.54
N THR A 260 -11.37 27.85 18.95
CA THR A 260 -12.38 28.21 17.95
C THR A 260 -11.89 27.95 16.53
N TYR A 261 -12.78 28.10 15.55
CA TYR A 261 -12.40 28.27 14.15
C TYR A 261 -13.25 29.39 13.55
N ARG A 262 -12.78 29.98 12.45
CA ARG A 262 -13.34 31.21 11.88
C ARG A 262 -14.03 30.91 10.56
N VAL A 263 -15.23 31.46 10.38
CA VAL A 263 -16.03 31.31 9.16
C VAL A 263 -16.35 32.66 8.55
N ALA A 264 -16.34 32.71 7.21
CA ALA A 264 -16.80 33.84 6.42
C ALA A 264 -17.74 33.34 5.32
N ASN A 265 -18.72 34.15 4.93
CA ASN A 265 -19.60 33.80 3.82
C ASN A 265 -18.82 33.80 2.50
N SER A 266 -19.00 32.75 1.71
CA SER A 266 -18.37 32.66 0.39
C SER A 266 -18.96 33.68 -0.57
N SER A 267 -18.11 34.20 -1.46
CA SER A 267 -18.49 35.18 -2.48
C SER A 267 -17.68 34.94 -3.75
N ALA A 268 -18.21 35.37 -4.90
CA ALA A 268 -17.50 35.32 -6.18
C ALA A 268 -16.30 36.30 -6.23
N THR A 269 -16.24 37.26 -5.30
CA THR A 269 -15.12 38.19 -5.14
C THR A 269 -14.57 38.10 -3.73
N ALA A 270 -13.28 38.39 -3.54
CA ALA A 270 -12.66 38.41 -2.22
C ALA A 270 -13.30 39.50 -1.34
N THR A 271 -13.99 39.09 -0.27
CA THR A 271 -14.64 39.99 0.70
C THR A 271 -14.06 39.87 2.10
N ALA A 272 -13.26 38.84 2.36
CA ALA A 272 -12.64 38.55 3.64
C ALA A 272 -11.32 37.81 3.43
N THR A 273 -10.33 38.10 4.28
CA THR A 273 -9.02 37.44 4.26
C THR A 273 -8.65 37.04 5.68
N ALA A 274 -8.10 35.83 5.86
CA ALA A 274 -7.44 35.40 7.06
C ALA A 274 -5.94 35.22 6.74
N THR A 275 -5.07 35.85 7.52
CA THR A 275 -3.62 35.81 7.33
C THR A 275 -2.97 35.11 8.51
N PHE A 276 -2.25 34.02 8.23
CA PHE A 276 -1.48 33.26 9.22
C PHE A 276 0.01 33.58 9.01
N THR A 277 0.66 34.11 10.04
CA THR A 277 2.06 34.52 10.02
C THR A 277 2.87 33.61 10.93
N PRO A 278 3.47 32.51 10.42
CA PRO A 278 4.29 31.61 11.22
C PRO A 278 5.64 32.25 11.57
N THR A 279 6.13 31.99 12.78
CA THR A 279 7.50 32.34 13.19
C THR A 279 8.44 31.19 12.85
N ILE A 280 9.17 31.32 11.74
CA ILE A 280 10.16 30.32 11.32
C ILE A 280 11.48 30.57 12.06
N THR A 281 11.84 29.67 12.99
CA THR A 281 13.08 29.78 13.78
C THR A 281 14.27 29.07 13.14
N VAL A 282 14.01 28.11 12.24
CA VAL A 282 15.03 27.33 11.54
C VAL A 282 14.73 27.36 10.05
N SER A 283 15.73 27.67 9.22
CA SER A 283 15.56 27.60 7.77
C SER A 283 15.45 26.14 7.31
N GLY A 284 14.47 25.84 6.46
CA GLY A 284 14.25 24.49 5.96
C GLY A 284 13.11 24.44 4.95
N TYR A 285 12.86 23.24 4.42
CA TYR A 285 11.62 22.96 3.70
C TYR A 285 10.52 22.69 4.73
N TYR A 286 9.36 23.30 4.51
CA TYR A 286 8.18 23.13 5.34
C TYR A 286 7.01 22.75 4.45
N TRP A 287 6.32 21.68 4.80
CA TRP A 287 5.01 21.38 4.26
C TRP A 287 3.98 22.35 4.86
N VAL A 288 3.15 22.93 3.99
CA VAL A 288 2.10 23.86 4.41
C VAL A 288 0.76 23.18 4.23
N SER A 289 0.15 22.82 5.34
CA SER A 289 -1.22 22.31 5.42
C SER A 289 -2.13 23.30 6.13
N VAL A 290 -3.41 23.31 5.75
CA VAL A 290 -4.44 24.12 6.42
C VAL A 290 -5.55 23.17 6.89
N GLN A 291 -5.95 23.33 8.14
CA GLN A 291 -7.17 22.74 8.71
C GLN A 291 -8.20 23.86 8.85
N PHE A 292 -9.42 23.63 8.36
CA PHE A 292 -10.52 24.58 8.37
C PHE A 292 -11.85 23.87 8.62
#